data_AF-A0A935BHH8-F1
#
_entry.id   AF-A0A935BHH8-F1
#
_cell.length_a   1.000
_cell.length_b   1.000
_cell.length_c   1.000
_cell.angle_alpha   90.00
_cell.angle_beta   90.00
_cell.angle_gamma   90.00
#
_symmetry.space_group_name_H-M   'P 1'
#
loop_
_entity.id
_entity.type
_entity.pdbx_description
1 polymer ?
#
loop_
_entity_poly.entity_id
_entity_poly.type
_entity_poly.pdbx_seq_one_letter_code
_entity_poly.pdbx_strand_id
1 'polypeptide(L)'
;MKFESIADIYAANQRSREKLLAVLSDIRDDEAVKTTDDEPWSAAYIAEHIAIVSNGMAGICSKLIEKAKANGAAPSVGLAITDTFYGHLAKMATMKAEAPERVKPTGSFSIEESTAKLDAANTVFQGLREGFEQLDLSEPTFPHPYFGDLTATEWFALSGLHERRHTEQLLRLRESLRQ
;
A
#
# COMPACT_ATOMS: atom_id res chain seq x y z
N MET A 1 -0.85 2.58 15.87
CA MET A 1 -1.59 3.64 15.16
C MET A 1 -3.03 3.15 15.02
N LYS A 2 -4.01 3.95 15.40
CA LYS A 2 -5.43 3.70 15.14
C LYS A 2 -5.95 4.84 14.26
N PHE A 3 -6.79 4.51 13.28
CA PHE A 3 -7.47 5.48 12.43
C PHE A 3 -8.83 5.82 13.06
N GLU A 4 -9.21 7.10 13.03
CA GLU A 4 -10.46 7.59 13.63
C GLU A 4 -11.51 7.95 12.58
N SER A 5 -11.08 8.30 11.36
CA SER A 5 -11.95 8.56 10.22
C SER A 5 -11.32 8.16 8.87
N ILE A 6 -12.14 8.14 7.81
CA ILE A 6 -11.66 7.96 6.43
C ILE A 6 -10.68 9.08 6.04
N ALA A 7 -10.97 10.32 6.46
CA ALA A 7 -10.10 11.46 6.24
C ALA A 7 -8.71 11.26 6.86
N ASP A 8 -8.64 10.63 8.05
CA ASP A 8 -7.35 10.32 8.69
C ASP A 8 -6.55 9.29 7.90
N ILE A 9 -7.22 8.30 7.30
CA ILE A 9 -6.57 7.31 6.44
C ILE A 9 -6.01 8.00 5.19
N TYR A 10 -6.81 8.85 4.52
CA TYR A 10 -6.33 9.65 3.38
C TYR A 10 -5.12 10.50 3.76
N ALA A 11 -5.17 11.21 4.89
CA ALA A 11 -4.07 12.05 5.34
C ALA A 11 -2.81 11.22 5.69
N ALA A 12 -2.96 10.05 6.30
CA ALA A 12 -1.85 9.15 6.60
C ALA A 12 -1.22 8.53 5.35
N ASN A 13 -2.06 8.12 4.40
CA ASN A 13 -1.62 7.58 3.11
C ASN A 13 -0.90 8.65 2.30
N GLN A 14 -1.42 9.88 2.27
CA GLN A 14 -0.77 11.00 1.59
C GLN A 14 0.63 11.30 2.16
N ARG A 15 0.79 11.33 3.50
CA ARG A 15 2.11 11.51 4.13
C ARG A 15 3.08 10.37 3.79
N SER A 16 2.58 9.14 3.73
CA SER A 16 3.39 7.97 3.37
C SER A 16 3.87 8.06 1.93
N ARG A 17 2.95 8.44 1.03
CA ARG A 17 3.23 8.69 -0.39
C ARG A 17 4.25 9.78 -0.60
N GLU A 18 4.06 10.96 -0.01
CA GLU A 18 4.97 12.09 -0.16
C GLU A 18 6.40 11.71 0.25
N LYS A 19 6.53 10.96 1.36
CA LYS A 19 7.82 10.46 1.81
C LYS A 19 8.42 9.45 0.85
N LEU A 20 7.61 8.51 0.32
CA LEU A 20 8.06 7.54 -0.67
C LEU A 20 8.59 8.25 -1.93
N LEU A 21 7.81 9.16 -2.50
CA LEU A 21 8.17 9.89 -3.71
C LEU A 21 9.44 10.72 -3.52
N ALA A 22 9.59 11.38 -2.37
CA ALA A 22 10.81 12.12 -2.05
C ALA A 22 12.04 11.21 -1.98
N VAL A 23 11.91 9.99 -1.42
CA VAL A 23 13.01 9.03 -1.40
C VAL A 23 13.33 8.53 -2.80
N LEU A 24 12.32 8.15 -3.60
CA LEU A 24 12.52 7.66 -4.96
C LEU A 24 13.19 8.71 -5.86
N SER A 25 12.81 9.99 -5.73
CA SER A 25 13.42 11.08 -6.51
C SER A 25 14.88 11.37 -6.16
N ASP A 26 15.35 10.93 -4.99
CA ASP A 26 16.72 11.13 -4.52
C ASP A 26 17.64 9.95 -4.86
N ILE A 27 17.11 8.85 -5.40
CA ILE A 27 17.89 7.68 -5.80
C ILE A 27 18.58 7.97 -7.14
N ARG A 28 19.91 7.85 -7.17
CA ARG A 28 20.67 8.03 -8.41
C ARG A 28 20.56 6.77 -9.29
N ASP A 29 20.70 6.95 -10.59
CA ASP A 29 20.68 5.84 -11.56
C ASP A 29 21.70 4.75 -11.22
N ASP A 30 22.90 5.13 -10.75
CA ASP A 30 23.95 4.20 -10.35
C ASP A 30 23.61 3.43 -9.06
N GLU A 31 22.72 3.95 -8.22
CA GLU A 31 22.22 3.31 -7.00
C GLU A 31 21.00 2.43 -7.27
N ALA A 32 20.18 2.78 -8.27
CA ALA A 32 18.88 2.18 -8.55
C ALA A 32 18.94 0.65 -8.72
N VAL A 33 20.07 0.15 -9.24
CA VAL A 33 20.30 -1.27 -9.54
C VAL A 33 21.20 -1.98 -8.53
N LYS A 34 21.78 -1.28 -7.56
CA LYS A 34 22.67 -1.86 -6.55
C LYS A 34 21.88 -2.51 -5.42
N THR A 35 22.46 -3.56 -4.85
CA THR A 35 21.98 -4.26 -3.65
C THR A 35 23.05 -4.29 -2.58
N THR A 36 22.70 -4.75 -1.39
CA THR A 36 23.65 -5.00 -0.29
C THR A 36 23.41 -6.40 0.27
N ASP A 37 24.37 -6.96 1.01
CA ASP A 37 24.23 -8.31 1.59
C ASP A 37 22.97 -8.46 2.46
N ASP A 38 22.57 -7.38 3.15
CA ASP A 38 21.38 -7.35 4.02
C ASP A 38 20.08 -7.01 3.29
N GLU A 39 20.13 -6.63 2.01
CA GLU A 39 18.97 -6.19 1.23
C GLU A 39 19.03 -6.77 -0.19
N PRO A 40 18.32 -7.89 -0.44
CA PRO A 40 18.40 -8.60 -1.70
C PRO A 40 17.71 -7.86 -2.86
N TRP A 41 16.91 -6.82 -2.59
CA TRP A 41 16.24 -6.03 -3.61
C TRP A 41 16.90 -4.68 -3.81
N SER A 42 17.16 -4.32 -5.07
CA SER A 42 17.60 -2.98 -5.40
C SER A 42 16.48 -1.97 -5.21
N ALA A 43 16.80 -0.68 -5.23
CA ALA A 43 15.81 0.37 -5.16
C ALA A 43 14.76 0.27 -6.30
N ALA A 44 15.18 -0.10 -7.51
CA ALA A 44 14.27 -0.33 -8.63
C ALA A 44 13.29 -1.49 -8.34
N TYR A 45 13.77 -2.57 -7.75
CA TYR A 45 12.92 -3.73 -7.42
C TYR A 45 11.95 -3.40 -6.28
N ILE A 46 12.39 -2.64 -5.28
CA ILE A 46 11.49 -2.17 -4.23
C ILE A 46 10.42 -1.24 -4.81
N ALA A 47 10.78 -0.28 -5.68
CA ALA A 47 9.82 0.61 -6.33
C ALA A 47 8.79 -0.16 -7.17
N GLU A 48 9.24 -1.13 -7.97
CA GLU A 48 8.37 -2.00 -8.76
C GLU A 48 7.42 -2.81 -7.89
N HIS A 49 7.91 -3.40 -6.80
CA HIS A 49 7.08 -4.14 -5.85
C HIS A 49 5.95 -3.26 -5.29
N ILE A 50 6.28 -2.04 -4.85
CA ILE A 50 5.28 -1.10 -4.34
C ILE A 50 4.26 -0.77 -5.43
N ALA A 51 4.70 -0.47 -6.64
CA ALA A 51 3.80 -0.16 -7.75
C ALA A 51 2.82 -1.30 -8.05
N ILE A 52 3.29 -2.55 -8.11
CA ILE A 52 2.45 -3.73 -8.35
C ILE A 52 1.42 -3.91 -7.23
N VAL A 53 1.87 -3.84 -5.98
CA VAL A 53 0.99 -4.02 -4.82
C VAL A 53 -0.04 -2.90 -4.71
N SER A 54 0.36 -1.63 -4.83
CA SER A 54 -0.56 -0.48 -4.75
C SER A 54 -1.64 -0.52 -5.83
N ASN A 55 -1.30 -0.89 -7.07
CA ASN A 55 -2.31 -1.06 -8.13
C ASN A 55 -3.26 -2.21 -7.84
N GLY A 56 -2.75 -3.34 -7.33
CA GLY A 56 -3.56 -4.47 -6.90
C GLY A 56 -4.56 -4.07 -5.80
N MET A 57 -4.09 -3.36 -4.78
CA MET A 57 -4.91 -2.88 -3.66
C MET A 57 -5.99 -1.89 -4.13
N ALA A 58 -5.64 -0.93 -5.01
CA ALA A 58 -6.59 0.01 -5.58
C ALA A 58 -7.69 -0.70 -6.38
N GLY A 59 -7.32 -1.69 -7.20
CA GLY A 59 -8.26 -2.52 -7.95
C GLY A 59 -9.17 -3.37 -7.05
N ILE A 60 -8.66 -3.90 -5.95
CA ILE A 60 -9.46 -4.62 -4.95
C ILE A 60 -10.47 -3.67 -4.29
N CYS A 61 -10.04 -2.49 -3.83
CA CYS A 61 -10.92 -1.51 -3.21
C CYS A 61 -12.04 -1.08 -4.16
N SER A 62 -11.71 -0.80 -5.43
CA SER A 62 -12.69 -0.49 -6.47
C SER A 62 -13.74 -1.59 -6.59
N LYS A 63 -13.33 -2.86 -6.69
CA LYS A 63 -14.26 -4.00 -6.78
C LYS A 63 -15.14 -4.16 -5.55
N LEU A 64 -14.59 -3.97 -4.35
CA LEU A 64 -15.33 -4.11 -3.10
C LEU A 64 -16.36 -2.99 -2.94
N ILE A 65 -16.01 -1.75 -3.26
CA ILE A 65 -16.94 -0.61 -3.25
C ILE A 65 -18.06 -0.81 -4.28
N GLU A 66 -17.74 -1.23 -5.51
CA GLU A 66 -18.76 -1.50 -6.52
C GLU A 66 -19.69 -2.65 -6.10
N LYS A 67 -19.15 -3.70 -5.48
CA LYS A 67 -19.97 -4.79 -4.93
C LYS A 67 -20.85 -4.31 -3.77
N ALA A 68 -20.36 -3.44 -2.88
CA ALA A 68 -21.17 -2.84 -1.81
C ALA A 68 -22.36 -2.06 -2.39
N LYS A 69 -22.11 -1.21 -3.40
CA LYS A 69 -23.16 -0.47 -4.12
C LYS A 69 -24.19 -1.41 -4.75
N ALA A 70 -23.73 -2.44 -5.46
CA ALA A 70 -24.61 -3.42 -6.11
C ALA A 70 -25.48 -4.20 -5.11
N ASN A 71 -24.97 -4.42 -3.89
CA ASN A 71 -25.70 -5.06 -2.81
C ASN A 71 -26.65 -4.11 -2.05
N GLY A 72 -26.71 -2.82 -2.42
CA GLY A 72 -27.52 -1.83 -1.72
C GLY A 72 -26.98 -1.49 -0.33
N ALA A 73 -25.65 -1.38 -0.17
CA ALA A 73 -25.03 -1.02 1.09
C ALA A 73 -25.68 0.22 1.73
N ALA A 74 -25.89 0.14 3.04
CA ALA A 74 -26.44 1.23 3.82
C ALA A 74 -25.45 2.41 3.89
N PRO A 75 -25.90 3.61 4.29
CA PRO A 75 -25.00 4.70 4.62
C PRO A 75 -24.00 4.29 5.70
N SER A 76 -22.76 4.78 5.59
CA SER A 76 -21.71 4.53 6.57
C SER A 76 -22.13 5.03 7.96
N VAL A 77 -21.94 4.17 8.96
CA VAL A 77 -22.15 4.50 10.39
C VAL A 77 -20.84 4.58 11.17
N GLY A 78 -19.70 4.40 10.51
CA GLY A 78 -18.38 4.40 11.12
C GLY A 78 -17.29 3.77 10.25
N LEU A 79 -16.09 3.68 10.79
CA LEU A 79 -14.96 3.03 10.11
C LEU A 79 -15.13 1.51 10.09
N ALA A 80 -15.13 0.93 8.91
CA ALA A 80 -15.11 -0.51 8.69
C ALA A 80 -13.69 -1.10 8.87
N ILE A 81 -13.09 -0.93 10.06
CA ILE A 81 -11.79 -1.52 10.44
C ILE A 81 -11.97 -2.37 11.69
N THR A 82 -11.50 -3.61 11.63
CA THR A 82 -11.63 -4.59 12.71
C THR A 82 -10.46 -4.54 13.69
N ASP A 83 -10.69 -4.99 14.92
CA ASP A 83 -9.59 -5.21 15.89
C ASP A 83 -8.62 -6.30 15.41
N THR A 84 -9.10 -7.28 14.63
CA THR A 84 -8.28 -8.31 14.00
C THR A 84 -7.23 -7.71 13.07
N PHE A 85 -7.60 -6.72 12.25
CA PHE A 85 -6.67 -5.98 11.40
C PHE A 85 -5.57 -5.31 12.21
N TYR A 86 -5.91 -4.61 13.30
CA TYR A 86 -4.92 -3.99 14.18
C TYR A 86 -4.03 -5.02 14.88
N GLY A 87 -4.59 -6.17 15.28
CA GLY A 87 -3.81 -7.30 15.82
C GLY A 87 -2.80 -7.86 14.82
N HIS A 88 -3.18 -7.97 13.53
CA HIS A 88 -2.27 -8.38 12.47
C HIS A 88 -1.21 -7.33 12.15
N LEU A 89 -1.54 -6.03 12.16
CA LEU A 89 -0.55 -4.96 12.01
C LEU A 89 0.55 -5.03 13.07
N ALA A 90 0.19 -5.27 14.33
CA ALA A 90 1.15 -5.41 15.41
C ALA A 90 2.12 -6.58 15.18
N LYS A 91 1.62 -7.73 14.68
CA LYS A 91 2.46 -8.89 14.36
C LYS A 91 3.34 -8.64 13.14
N MET A 92 2.83 -7.97 12.10
CA MET A 92 3.58 -7.67 10.87
C MET A 92 4.78 -6.76 11.11
N ALA A 93 4.74 -5.89 12.13
CA ALA A 93 5.84 -4.98 12.45
C ALA A 93 7.17 -5.72 12.70
N THR A 94 7.12 -6.93 13.28
CA THR A 94 8.30 -7.74 13.62
C THR A 94 8.53 -8.92 12.67
N MET A 95 7.63 -9.14 11.70
CA MET A 95 7.69 -10.31 10.83
C MET A 95 8.57 -10.05 9.60
N LYS A 96 9.46 -11.01 9.30
CA LYS A 96 10.10 -11.14 7.99
C LYS A 96 9.13 -11.89 7.08
N ALA A 97 8.39 -11.14 6.26
CA ALA A 97 7.47 -11.71 5.28
C ALA A 97 8.13 -11.76 3.92
N GLU A 98 8.01 -12.89 3.22
CA GLU A 98 8.41 -13.01 1.82
C GLU A 98 7.28 -12.54 0.90
N ALA A 99 7.60 -11.81 -0.16
CA ALA A 99 6.56 -11.40 -1.10
C ALA A 99 6.02 -12.62 -1.88
N PRO A 100 4.68 -12.79 -1.99
CA PRO A 100 4.10 -13.82 -2.84
C PRO A 100 4.54 -13.66 -4.30
N GLU A 101 4.69 -14.78 -5.02
CA GLU A 101 5.24 -14.80 -6.38
C GLU A 101 4.55 -13.80 -7.33
N ARG A 102 3.23 -13.65 -7.23
CA ARG A 102 2.42 -12.73 -8.05
C ARG A 102 2.77 -11.24 -7.92
N VAL A 103 3.41 -10.85 -6.82
CA VAL A 103 3.77 -9.45 -6.51
C VAL A 103 5.28 -9.30 -6.32
N LYS A 104 6.06 -10.32 -6.67
CA LYS A 104 7.51 -10.27 -6.62
C LYS A 104 8.00 -9.39 -7.80
N PRO A 105 8.94 -8.47 -7.57
CA PRO A 105 9.50 -7.65 -8.64
C PRO A 105 10.31 -8.53 -9.61
N THR A 106 10.30 -8.16 -10.88
CA THR A 106 10.95 -8.88 -11.99
C THR A 106 12.00 -8.02 -12.71
N GLY A 107 12.16 -6.76 -12.32
CA GLY A 107 12.94 -5.76 -13.01
C GLY A 107 12.30 -5.26 -14.30
N SER A 108 10.97 -5.37 -14.42
CA SER A 108 10.24 -5.01 -15.64
C SER A 108 9.92 -3.53 -15.72
N PHE A 109 9.95 -2.81 -14.60
CA PHE A 109 9.70 -1.37 -14.55
C PHE A 109 10.90 -0.61 -14.02
N SER A 110 11.20 0.54 -14.62
CA SER A 110 12.08 1.54 -14.03
C SER A 110 11.45 2.20 -12.79
N ILE A 111 12.23 2.97 -12.04
CA ILE A 111 11.69 3.78 -10.93
C ILE A 111 10.68 4.81 -11.44
N GLU A 112 10.90 5.39 -12.62
CA GLU A 112 9.98 6.34 -13.25
C GLU A 112 8.65 5.65 -13.61
N GLU A 113 8.70 4.50 -14.28
CA GLU A 113 7.51 3.71 -14.62
C GLU A 113 6.75 3.25 -13.37
N SER A 114 7.49 2.85 -12.33
CA SER A 114 6.92 2.49 -11.03
C SER A 114 6.23 3.70 -10.39
N THR A 115 6.82 4.89 -10.47
CA THR A 115 6.24 6.14 -9.96
C THR A 115 4.94 6.48 -10.69
N ALA A 116 4.92 6.40 -12.02
CA ALA A 116 3.71 6.63 -12.82
C ALA A 116 2.59 5.64 -12.45
N LYS A 117 2.94 4.37 -12.19
CA LYS A 117 1.98 3.36 -11.72
C LYS A 117 1.47 3.66 -10.31
N LEU A 118 2.31 4.20 -9.41
CA LEU A 118 1.88 4.66 -8.09
C LEU A 118 0.92 5.85 -8.21
N ASP A 119 1.14 6.78 -9.15
CA ASP A 119 0.20 7.88 -9.45
C ASP A 119 -1.16 7.37 -9.95
N ALA A 120 -1.15 6.38 -10.83
CA ALA A 120 -2.38 5.75 -11.31
C ALA A 120 -3.18 5.10 -10.15
N ALA A 121 -2.50 4.35 -9.27
CA ALA A 121 -3.14 3.76 -8.09
C ALA A 121 -3.73 4.83 -7.16
N ASN A 122 -2.99 5.92 -6.90
CA ASN A 122 -3.50 7.03 -6.09
C ASN A 122 -4.71 7.71 -6.73
N THR A 123 -4.71 7.90 -8.05
CA THR A 123 -5.85 8.48 -8.78
C THR A 123 -7.11 7.63 -8.59
N VAL A 124 -6.98 6.30 -8.64
CA VAL A 124 -8.08 5.39 -8.32
C VAL A 124 -8.54 5.58 -6.88
N PHE A 125 -7.64 5.60 -5.90
CA PHE A 125 -8.02 5.84 -4.51
C PHE A 125 -8.73 7.18 -4.28
N GLN A 126 -8.30 8.27 -4.93
CA GLN A 126 -9.00 9.55 -4.84
C GLN A 126 -10.40 9.48 -5.46
N GLY A 127 -10.57 8.78 -6.59
CA GLY A 127 -11.88 8.56 -7.20
C GLY A 127 -12.83 7.69 -6.38
N LEU A 128 -12.32 6.89 -5.44
CA LEU A 128 -13.11 6.05 -4.54
C LEU A 128 -13.54 6.76 -3.25
N ARG A 129 -13.11 8.00 -3.03
CA ARG A 129 -13.30 8.73 -1.76
C ARG A 129 -14.74 8.79 -1.29
N GLU A 130 -15.64 9.14 -2.21
CA GLU A 130 -17.06 9.21 -1.89
C GLU A 130 -17.60 7.85 -1.42
N GLY A 131 -17.18 6.76 -2.06
CA GLY A 131 -17.56 5.40 -1.66
C GLY A 131 -17.06 5.05 -0.27
N PHE A 132 -15.81 5.41 0.07
CA PHE A 132 -15.27 5.22 1.42
C PHE A 132 -16.00 6.04 2.48
N GLU A 133 -16.36 7.28 2.17
CA GLU A 133 -17.00 8.19 3.13
C GLU A 133 -18.49 7.89 3.34
N GLN A 134 -19.20 7.40 2.33
CA GLN A 134 -20.66 7.30 2.36
C GLN A 134 -21.20 5.88 2.53
N LEU A 135 -20.47 4.84 2.18
CA LEU A 135 -20.98 3.46 2.19
C LEU A 135 -20.53 2.72 3.45
N ASP A 136 -21.42 1.88 3.99
CA ASP A 136 -21.01 0.83 4.90
C ASP A 136 -20.19 -0.22 4.12
N LEU A 137 -18.91 -0.30 4.43
CA LEU A 137 -17.93 -1.20 3.82
C LEU A 137 -17.50 -2.33 4.76
N SER A 138 -18.28 -2.59 5.83
CA SER A 138 -18.06 -3.74 6.72
C SER A 138 -18.19 -5.08 5.98
N GLU A 139 -19.02 -5.10 4.93
CA GLU A 139 -19.10 -6.14 3.90
C GLU A 139 -19.18 -5.44 2.54
N PRO A 140 -18.49 -5.90 1.47
CA PRO A 140 -17.77 -7.16 1.28
C PRO A 140 -16.27 -7.11 1.63
N THR A 141 -15.66 -8.31 1.74
CA THR A 141 -14.22 -8.49 2.00
C THR A 141 -13.48 -9.16 0.83
N PHE A 142 -12.14 -9.06 0.85
CA PHE A 142 -11.25 -9.80 -0.05
C PHE A 142 -10.01 -10.31 0.72
N PRO A 143 -9.56 -11.56 0.50
CA PRO A 143 -8.49 -12.16 1.28
C PRO A 143 -7.10 -11.58 0.98
N HIS A 144 -6.36 -11.26 2.03
CA HIS A 144 -4.94 -10.92 2.02
C HIS A 144 -4.09 -12.09 2.55
N PRO A 145 -2.95 -12.44 1.92
CA PRO A 145 -2.14 -13.61 2.30
C PRO A 145 -1.73 -13.71 3.77
N TYR A 146 -1.50 -12.57 4.43
CA TYR A 146 -1.08 -12.50 5.84
C TYR A 146 -2.14 -11.99 6.81
N PHE A 147 -3.18 -11.31 6.31
CA PHE A 147 -4.17 -10.67 7.19
C PHE A 147 -5.51 -11.40 7.18
N GLY A 148 -5.71 -12.38 6.30
CA GLY A 148 -7.02 -12.97 6.07
C GLY A 148 -7.93 -12.02 5.33
N ASP A 149 -9.23 -12.16 5.54
CA ASP A 149 -10.23 -11.32 4.88
C ASP A 149 -10.15 -9.88 5.39
N LEU A 150 -10.04 -8.95 4.45
CA LEU A 150 -10.00 -7.52 4.72
C LEU A 150 -11.16 -6.81 4.04
N THR A 151 -11.73 -5.81 4.72
CA THR A 151 -12.69 -4.88 4.13
C THR A 151 -12.03 -3.95 3.12
N ALA A 152 -12.82 -3.23 2.31
CA ALA A 152 -12.29 -2.19 1.43
C ALA A 152 -11.49 -1.13 2.22
N THR A 153 -12.00 -0.73 3.39
CA THR A 153 -11.36 0.28 4.26
C THR A 153 -10.04 -0.22 4.82
N GLU A 154 -9.94 -1.49 5.20
CA GLU A 154 -8.70 -2.10 5.69
C GLU A 154 -7.66 -2.26 4.57
N TRP A 155 -8.08 -2.65 3.36
CA TRP A 155 -7.21 -2.65 2.17
C TRP A 155 -6.65 -1.26 1.85
N PHE A 156 -7.48 -0.22 1.97
CA PHE A 156 -7.07 1.16 1.78
C PHE A 156 -6.12 1.65 2.87
N ALA A 157 -6.38 1.33 4.14
CA ALA A 157 -5.44 1.62 5.22
C ALA A 157 -4.10 0.90 5.03
N LEU A 158 -4.14 -0.35 4.58
CA LEU A 158 -2.95 -1.16 4.34
C LEU A 158 -2.08 -0.60 3.22
N SER A 159 -2.64 0.08 2.21
CA SER A 159 -1.84 0.61 1.09
C SER A 159 -0.83 1.66 1.54
N GLY A 160 -1.22 2.63 2.37
CA GLY A 160 -0.27 3.62 2.91
C GLY A 160 0.72 3.01 3.91
N LEU A 161 0.29 2.03 4.71
CA LEU A 161 1.17 1.31 5.61
C LEU A 161 2.22 0.48 4.85
N HIS A 162 1.85 -0.10 3.71
CA HIS A 162 2.75 -0.80 2.80
C HIS A 162 3.79 0.16 2.20
N GLU A 163 3.35 1.29 1.62
CA GLU A 163 4.26 2.32 1.10
C GLU A 163 5.23 2.79 2.17
N ARG A 164 4.75 3.07 3.39
CA ARG A 164 5.59 3.46 4.53
C ARG A 164 6.66 2.42 4.86
N ARG A 165 6.27 1.14 4.95
CA ARG A 165 7.19 0.05 5.28
C ARG A 165 8.32 -0.05 4.26
N HIS A 166 7.99 0.03 2.98
CA HIS A 166 9.00 -0.06 1.91
C HIS A 166 9.79 1.24 1.72
N THR A 167 9.24 2.38 2.11
CA THR A 167 10.02 3.62 2.24
C THR A 167 11.11 3.46 3.29
N GLU A 168 10.81 2.86 4.44
CA GLU A 168 11.82 2.57 5.47
C GLU A 168 12.87 1.56 4.97
N GLN A 169 12.49 0.62 4.10
CA GLN A 169 13.42 -0.30 3.42
C GLN A 169 14.36 0.45 2.46
N LEU A 170 13.82 1.30 1.58
CA LEU A 170 14.60 2.14 0.66
C LEU A 170 15.59 3.04 1.39
N LEU A 171 15.18 3.63 2.52
CA LEU A 171 16.05 4.46 3.34
C LEU A 171 17.26 3.69 3.87
N ARG A 172 17.05 2.47 4.39
CA ARG A 172 18.14 1.61 4.87
C ARG A 172 19.08 1.20 3.74
N LEU A 173 18.53 0.76 2.61
CA LEU A 173 19.34 0.41 1.43
C LEU A 173 20.22 1.59 1.00
N ARG A 174 19.61 2.76 0.85
CA ARG A 174 20.32 3.99 0.44
C ARG A 174 21.40 4.40 1.43
N GLU A 175 21.13 4.26 2.73
CA GLU A 175 22.13 4.50 3.77
C GLU A 175 23.32 3.55 3.60
N SER A 176 23.09 2.26 3.46
CA SER A 176 24.15 1.26 3.26
C SER A 176 24.94 1.46 1.97
N LEU A 177 24.32 1.94 0.88
CA LEU A 177 25.00 2.21 -0.39
C LEU A 177 25.88 3.48 -0.39
N ARG A 178 25.63 4.41 0.55
CA ARG A 178 26.29 5.72 0.65
C ARG A 178 27.30 5.81 1.80
N GLN A 179 27.51 4.73 2.54
CA GLN A 179 28.59 4.58 3.52
C GLN A 179 29.92 4.31 2.83
#